data_AF-A0A5K3ENI2-F1
#
_entry.id   AF-A0A5K3ENI2-F1
#
_cell.length_a   1.000
_cell.length_b   1.000
_cell.length_c   1.000
_cell.angle_alpha   90.00
_cell.angle_beta   90.00
_cell.angle_gamma   90.00
#
_symmetry.space_group_name_H-M   'P 1'
#
loop_
_entity.id
_entity.type
_entity.pdbx_description
1 polymer ?
#
loop_
_entity_poly.entity_id
_entity_poly.type
_entity_poly.pdbx_seq_one_letter_code
_entity_poly.pdbx_strand_id
1 'polypeptide(L)'
;VGLSHVARRHHLSIKILPNCLVQVADGDAYGNRKVCTDPIPLCPNICGRPNPICGHPCPEKCHPGPSCPPCKLTAQITCRCGKSSKVISCSESAQSMLNKSSSAEFLCERICRKKKSCGRHKCNRKCCDVSRTLLLHHLICELV
;
A
#
# COMPACT_ATOMS: atom_id res chain seq x y z
N VAL A 1 22.72 -30.88 -27.98
CA VAL A 1 23.12 -32.09 -27.25
C VAL A 1 24.00 -31.59 -26.10
N GLY A 2 23.54 -31.40 -24.88
CA GLY A 2 22.79 -32.28 -24.00
C GLY A 2 23.38 -31.98 -22.61
N LEU A 3 22.53 -31.54 -21.68
CA LEU A 3 22.90 -31.16 -20.33
C LEU A 3 23.52 -32.34 -19.56
N SER A 4 24.27 -32.07 -18.49
CA SER A 4 23.92 -32.52 -17.12
C SER A 4 25.06 -32.25 -16.12
N HIS A 5 24.96 -31.14 -15.38
CA HIS A 5 25.56 -31.03 -14.04
C HIS A 5 24.63 -31.80 -13.08
N VAL A 6 24.98 -33.04 -12.74
CA VAL A 6 24.23 -33.84 -11.77
C VAL A 6 24.62 -33.40 -10.36
N ALA A 7 23.75 -32.62 -9.73
CA ALA A 7 23.81 -32.27 -8.32
C ALA A 7 23.66 -33.54 -7.46
N ARG A 8 24.56 -33.70 -6.49
CA ARG A 8 24.54 -34.80 -5.51
C ARG A 8 23.29 -34.70 -4.64
N ARG A 9 22.35 -35.64 -4.80
CA ARG A 9 21.22 -35.83 -3.89
C ARG A 9 21.71 -36.57 -2.65
N HIS A 10 21.80 -35.87 -1.52
CA HIS A 10 21.82 -36.53 -0.22
C HIS A 10 20.44 -37.15 0.02
N HIS A 11 20.34 -38.46 -0.15
CA HIS A 11 19.19 -39.24 0.29
C HIS A 11 19.17 -39.27 1.83
N LEU A 12 18.46 -38.33 2.45
CA LEU A 12 17.99 -38.54 3.83
C LEU A 12 16.86 -39.56 3.76
N SER A 13 17.14 -40.80 4.17
CA SER A 13 16.12 -41.83 4.37
C SER A 13 15.17 -41.40 5.48
N ILE A 14 14.03 -40.80 5.10
CA ILE A 14 12.92 -40.54 6.00
C ILE A 14 12.25 -41.90 6.29
N LYS A 15 12.62 -42.52 7.41
CA LYS A 15 11.87 -43.64 7.97
C LYS A 15 10.59 -43.07 8.57
N ILE A 16 9.45 -43.30 7.92
CA ILE A 16 8.12 -43.01 8.47
C ILE A 16 7.80 -44.14 9.46
N LEU A 17 7.88 -43.84 10.76
CA LEU A 17 7.38 -44.74 11.82
C LEU A 17 5.84 -44.60 11.92
N PRO A 18 5.09 -45.70 12.12
CA PRO A 18 3.63 -45.71 11.98
C PRO A 18 2.85 -45.21 13.21
N ASN A 19 3.47 -44.46 14.13
CA ASN A 19 2.75 -43.85 15.24
C ASN A 19 3.34 -42.50 15.61
N CYS A 20 2.59 -41.43 15.30
CA CYS A 20 2.85 -40.05 15.71
C CYS A 20 2.54 -39.86 17.21
N LEU A 21 3.39 -40.38 18.08
CA LEU A 21 3.47 -39.96 19.48
C LEU A 21 4.83 -39.29 19.68
N VAL A 22 4.96 -38.07 19.14
CA VAL A 22 6.03 -37.17 19.59
C VAL A 22 5.55 -36.55 20.90
N GLN A 23 6.04 -37.08 22.01
CA GLN A 23 5.97 -36.40 23.30
C GLN A 23 6.90 -35.19 23.21
N VAL A 24 6.33 -34.01 22.99
CA VAL A 24 7.04 -32.74 23.21
C VAL A 24 7.07 -32.50 24.71
N ALA A 25 8.18 -32.90 25.33
CA ALA A 25 8.55 -32.45 26.66
C ALA A 25 8.84 -30.94 26.61
N ASP A 26 8.33 -30.25 27.62
CA ASP A 26 8.51 -28.84 27.95
C ASP A 26 7.83 -27.85 26.98
N GLY A 27 6.75 -27.24 27.48
CA GLY A 27 5.79 -26.49 26.70
C GLY A 27 6.28 -25.12 26.25
N ASP A 28 6.13 -24.89 24.95
CA ASP A 28 6.09 -23.56 24.34
C ASP A 28 4.73 -23.37 23.64
N ALA A 29 4.15 -22.18 23.76
CA ALA A 29 2.75 -21.83 23.45
C ALA A 29 2.37 -21.82 21.94
N TYR A 30 2.99 -22.67 21.12
CA TYR A 30 2.85 -22.63 19.66
C TYR A 30 2.67 -24.00 18.97
N GLY A 31 1.77 -24.83 19.51
CA GLY A 31 0.99 -25.78 18.72
C GLY A 31 1.01 -27.24 19.18
N ASN A 32 0.00 -27.61 19.98
CA ASN A 32 -0.37 -29.01 20.25
C ASN A 32 -1.02 -29.66 19.02
N ARG A 33 -0.28 -29.85 17.92
CA ARG A 33 -0.79 -30.64 16.79
C ARG A 33 -0.88 -32.09 17.20
N LYS A 34 -2.07 -32.67 17.11
CA LYS A 34 -2.32 -34.08 17.43
C LYS A 34 -2.34 -34.94 16.17
N VAL A 35 -2.66 -34.37 15.01
CA VAL A 35 -2.77 -35.07 13.72
C VAL A 35 -2.10 -34.25 12.61
N CYS A 36 -1.52 -34.93 11.61
CA CYS A 36 -0.83 -34.28 10.48
C CYS A 36 -1.72 -33.41 9.58
N THR A 37 -3.05 -33.55 9.70
CA THR A 37 -4.04 -32.71 9.01
C THR A 37 -4.36 -31.41 9.77
N ASP A 38 -3.83 -31.24 10.99
CA ASP A 38 -4.05 -30.02 11.76
C ASP A 38 -3.36 -28.83 11.06
N PRO A 39 -4.01 -27.65 11.04
CA PRO A 39 -3.42 -26.45 10.45
C PRO A 39 -2.10 -26.10 11.13
N ILE A 40 -1.10 -25.77 10.30
CA ILE A 40 0.21 -25.34 10.79
C ILE A 40 0.00 -24.05 11.60
N PRO A 41 0.43 -24.02 12.86
CA PRO A 41 0.33 -22.82 13.66
C PRO A 41 1.26 -21.78 13.00
N LEU A 42 0.74 -20.55 12.80
CA LEU A 42 1.41 -19.31 12.38
C LEU A 42 2.06 -18.45 13.49
N CYS A 43 3.38 -18.22 13.51
CA CYS A 43 4.06 -17.48 14.59
C CYS A 43 3.28 -16.29 15.22
N PRO A 44 3.29 -16.11 16.55
CA PRO A 44 2.57 -15.00 17.20
C PRO A 44 3.22 -13.63 16.94
N ASN A 45 4.39 -13.63 16.31
CA ASN A 45 5.18 -12.46 15.98
C ASN A 45 4.53 -11.61 14.86
N ILE A 46 4.94 -10.36 14.80
CA ILE A 46 4.57 -9.46 13.71
C ILE A 46 5.24 -9.93 12.42
N CYS A 47 4.47 -9.96 11.33
CA CYS A 47 4.87 -10.44 10.02
C CYS A 47 6.07 -9.67 9.46
N GLY A 48 6.05 -8.33 9.51
CA GLY A 48 7.16 -7.48 9.10
C GLY A 48 7.50 -7.48 7.60
N ARG A 49 6.90 -8.37 6.79
CA ARG A 49 7.10 -8.44 5.34
C ARG A 49 6.67 -7.11 4.67
N PRO A 50 7.46 -6.55 3.74
CA PRO A 50 7.09 -5.35 3.02
C PRO A 50 5.90 -5.63 2.10
N ASN A 51 4.88 -4.78 2.12
CA ASN A 51 3.72 -4.92 1.25
C ASN A 51 4.13 -4.59 -0.21
N PRO A 52 3.78 -5.43 -1.20
CA PRO A 52 4.16 -5.20 -2.60
C PRO A 52 3.60 -3.91 -3.21
N ILE A 53 2.51 -3.36 -2.66
CA ILE A 53 1.86 -2.17 -3.20
C ILE A 53 2.51 -0.89 -2.67
N CYS A 54 2.73 -0.81 -1.36
CA CYS A 54 3.17 0.43 -0.69
C CYS A 54 4.53 0.34 0.00
N GLY A 55 5.20 -0.81 0.00
CA GLY A 55 6.52 -1.02 0.61
C GLY A 55 6.56 -1.03 2.14
N HIS A 56 5.49 -0.61 2.84
CA HIS A 56 5.43 -0.60 4.30
C HIS A 56 5.53 -2.01 4.92
N PRO A 57 6.19 -2.15 6.09
CA PRO A 57 6.23 -3.40 6.83
C PRO A 57 4.82 -3.78 7.32
N CYS A 58 4.44 -5.05 7.15
CA CYS A 58 3.15 -5.55 7.60
C CYS A 58 3.05 -5.53 9.14
N PRO A 59 2.11 -4.76 9.73
CA PRO A 59 1.93 -4.67 11.19
C PRO A 59 1.11 -5.83 11.78
N GLU A 60 0.56 -6.70 10.94
CA GLU A 60 -0.26 -7.83 11.37
C GLU A 60 0.61 -9.00 11.86
N LYS A 61 0.00 -9.93 12.61
CA LYS A 61 0.64 -11.18 13.01
C LYS A 61 0.97 -12.05 11.79
N CYS A 62 1.84 -13.05 11.97
CA CYS A 62 2.07 -14.05 10.93
C CYS A 62 0.72 -14.62 10.45
N HIS A 63 0.49 -14.56 9.15
CA HIS A 63 -0.75 -14.97 8.51
C HIS A 63 -0.44 -16.02 7.42
N PRO A 64 -1.41 -16.88 7.08
CA PRO A 64 -1.18 -17.89 6.06
C PRO A 64 -1.10 -17.22 4.69
N GLY A 65 -0.28 -17.79 3.81
CA GLY A 65 -0.13 -17.34 2.42
C GLY A 65 1.08 -16.42 2.14
N PRO A 66 1.41 -16.26 0.84
CA PRO A 66 2.58 -15.51 0.42
C PRO A 66 2.38 -13.99 0.49
N SER A 67 1.15 -13.51 0.32
CA SER A 67 0.81 -12.08 0.23
C SER A 67 0.23 -11.53 1.52
N CYS A 68 0.69 -10.33 1.90
CA CYS A 68 0.20 -9.61 3.08
C CYS A 68 -1.17 -8.96 2.82
N PRO A 69 -2.01 -8.79 3.86
CA PRO A 69 -3.24 -8.02 3.76
C PRO A 69 -2.97 -6.56 3.34
N PRO A 70 -3.99 -5.84 2.83
CA PRO A 70 -3.83 -4.45 2.43
C PRO A 70 -3.36 -3.60 3.62
N CYS A 71 -2.52 -2.61 3.30
CA CYS A 71 -1.95 -1.73 4.31
C CYS A 71 -3.06 -0.91 4.99
N LYS A 72 -3.21 -1.06 6.31
CA LYS A 72 -4.18 -0.31 7.14
C LYS A 72 -3.69 1.10 7.50
N LEU A 73 -2.48 1.48 7.09
CA LEU A 73 -2.00 2.83 7.29
C LEU A 73 -2.80 3.81 6.43
N THR A 74 -2.84 5.06 6.87
CA THR A 74 -3.47 6.15 6.14
C THR A 74 -2.41 7.13 5.66
N ALA A 75 -2.67 7.76 4.52
CA ALA A 75 -1.85 8.80 3.96
C ALA A 75 -2.69 10.08 3.82
N GLN A 76 -2.13 11.22 4.19
CA GLN A 76 -2.77 12.51 3.98
C GLN A 76 -2.35 13.06 2.62
N ILE A 77 -3.32 13.20 1.72
CA ILE A 77 -3.12 13.86 0.43
C ILE A 77 -3.64 15.28 0.50
N THR A 78 -2.84 16.22 0.00
CA THR A 78 -3.22 17.63 -0.09
C THR A 78 -3.74 17.92 -1.47
N CYS A 79 -4.82 18.70 -1.54
CA CYS A 79 -5.36 19.18 -2.79
C CYS A 79 -4.33 20.08 -3.45
N ARG A 80 -4.26 20.04 -4.77
CA ARG A 80 -3.35 20.89 -5.55
C ARG A 80 -3.47 22.40 -5.23
N CYS A 81 -4.66 22.87 -4.84
CA CYS A 81 -4.84 24.26 -4.43
C CYS A 81 -4.34 24.59 -3.01
N GLY A 82 -3.85 23.60 -2.25
CA GLY A 82 -3.30 23.71 -0.89
C GLY A 82 -4.32 23.97 0.22
N LYS A 83 -5.61 24.10 -0.10
CA LYS A 83 -6.65 24.55 0.85
C LYS A 83 -7.52 23.45 1.42
N SER A 84 -7.34 22.22 0.97
CA SER A 84 -8.06 21.06 1.45
C SER A 84 -7.11 19.89 1.49
N SER A 85 -7.20 19.06 2.51
CA SER A 85 -6.52 17.77 2.61
C SER A 85 -7.57 16.70 2.81
N LYS A 86 -7.26 15.48 2.39
CA LYS A 86 -8.07 14.30 2.68
C LYS A 86 -7.15 13.20 3.17
N VAL A 87 -7.63 12.44 4.13
CA VAL A 87 -6.97 11.21 4.58
C VAL A 87 -7.53 10.08 3.74
N ILE A 88 -6.64 9.36 3.04
CA ILE A 88 -6.99 8.17 2.25
C ILE A 88 -6.20 6.97 2.75
N SER A 89 -6.60 5.76 2.35
CA SER A 89 -5.85 4.56 2.69
C SER A 89 -4.50 4.53 1.98
N CYS A 90 -3.49 3.95 2.61
CA CYS A 90 -2.16 3.80 2.02
C CYS A 90 -2.21 2.99 0.72
N SER A 91 -3.04 1.94 0.67
CA SER A 91 -3.29 1.16 -0.55
C SER A 91 -3.79 2.02 -1.71
N GLU A 92 -4.74 2.92 -1.45
CA GLU A 92 -5.29 3.83 -2.46
C GLU A 92 -4.23 4.85 -2.91
N SER A 93 -3.48 5.41 -1.95
CA SER A 93 -2.42 6.38 -2.26
C SER A 93 -1.30 5.79 -3.12
N ALA A 94 -0.89 4.55 -2.84
CA ALA A 94 0.18 3.88 -3.56
C ALA A 94 -0.28 3.46 -4.97
N GLN A 95 -1.54 3.04 -5.12
CA GLN A 95 -2.13 2.76 -6.44
C GLN A 95 -2.21 4.02 -7.31
N SER A 96 -2.55 5.18 -6.73
CA SER A 96 -2.53 6.46 -7.46
C SER A 96 -1.15 6.85 -7.96
N MET A 97 -0.06 6.40 -7.32
CA MET A 97 1.31 6.65 -7.80
C MET A 97 1.74 5.69 -8.92
N LEU A 98 1.31 4.43 -8.86
CA LEU A 98 1.60 3.42 -9.89
C LEU A 98 0.85 3.72 -11.20
N ASN A 99 -0.41 4.14 -11.08
CA ASN A 99 -1.19 4.61 -12.19
C ASN A 99 -0.80 6.06 -12.51
N LYS A 100 0.32 6.26 -13.21
CA LYS A 100 0.79 7.54 -13.77
C LYS A 100 -0.18 8.15 -14.81
N SER A 101 -1.49 7.95 -14.68
CA SER A 101 -2.47 8.80 -15.35
C SER A 101 -2.39 10.17 -14.66
N SER A 102 -1.77 11.11 -15.37
CA SER A 102 -1.42 12.48 -15.00
C SER A 102 -2.60 13.39 -14.62
N SER A 103 -3.70 12.84 -14.15
CA SER A 103 -4.97 13.52 -13.84
C SER A 103 -5.61 13.11 -12.52
N ALA A 104 -5.08 12.11 -11.79
CA ALA A 104 -5.61 11.71 -10.48
C ALA A 104 -5.04 12.55 -9.31
N GLU A 105 -4.70 13.83 -9.54
CA GLU A 105 -4.41 14.75 -8.45
C GLU A 105 -5.69 14.99 -7.64
N PHE A 106 -5.64 14.96 -6.31
CA PHE A 106 -6.80 15.27 -5.48
C PHE A 106 -7.26 16.72 -5.74
N LEU A 107 -8.47 16.86 -6.30
CA LEU A 107 -9.11 18.14 -6.60
C LEU A 107 -10.27 18.34 -5.63
N CYS A 108 -10.25 19.43 -4.87
CA CYS A 108 -11.33 19.75 -3.95
C CYS A 108 -12.48 20.46 -4.66
N GLU A 109 -13.72 20.28 -4.21
CA GLU A 109 -14.88 20.95 -4.82
C GLU A 109 -15.06 22.42 -4.38
N ARG A 110 -14.13 22.93 -3.58
CA ARG A 110 -14.21 24.26 -2.98
C ARG A 110 -14.18 25.35 -4.06
N ILE A 111 -15.16 26.24 -4.01
CA ILE A 111 -15.23 27.42 -4.89
C ILE A 111 -14.21 28.45 -4.42
N CYS A 112 -13.31 28.86 -5.32
CA CYS A 112 -12.37 29.93 -5.03
C CYS A 112 -13.07 31.28 -5.04
N ARG A 113 -12.88 32.11 -4.00
CA ARG A 113 -13.42 33.48 -3.90
C ARG A 113 -12.34 34.57 -3.91
N LYS A 114 -11.10 34.23 -4.31
CA LYS A 114 -9.98 35.18 -4.39
C LYS A 114 -10.31 36.30 -5.39
N LYS A 115 -9.90 37.55 -5.12
CA LYS A 115 -10.00 38.62 -6.11
C LYS A 115 -9.09 38.32 -7.30
N LYS A 116 -9.57 38.59 -8.51
CA LYS A 116 -8.76 38.55 -9.74
C LYS A 116 -7.83 39.77 -9.77
N SER A 117 -6.84 39.76 -10.67
CA SER A 117 -5.87 40.86 -10.86
C SER A 117 -6.53 42.23 -11.07
N CYS A 118 -7.67 42.28 -11.75
CA CYS A 118 -8.42 43.51 -11.97
C CYS A 118 -9.08 44.12 -10.72
N GLY A 119 -9.00 43.47 -9.54
CA GLY A 119 -9.48 44.00 -8.26
C GLY A 119 -11.00 44.09 -8.08
N ARG A 120 -11.76 44.08 -9.17
CA ARG A 120 -13.23 44.24 -9.21
C ARG A 120 -14.00 42.91 -9.26
N HIS A 121 -13.37 41.84 -9.74
CA HIS A 121 -14.02 40.53 -9.89
C HIS A 121 -13.50 39.49 -8.89
N LYS A 122 -14.40 38.62 -8.43
CA LYS A 122 -14.04 37.43 -7.64
C LYS A 122 -13.90 36.23 -8.56
N CYS A 123 -12.96 35.33 -8.25
CA CYS A 123 -12.96 34.00 -8.85
C CYS A 123 -14.25 33.26 -8.45
N ASN A 124 -14.71 32.34 -9.29
CA ASN A 124 -15.81 31.42 -8.99
C ASN A 124 -15.51 29.99 -9.48
N ARG A 125 -14.21 29.69 -9.69
CA ARG A 125 -13.76 28.40 -10.22
C ARG A 125 -13.67 27.36 -9.09
N LYS A 126 -14.20 26.15 -9.33
CA LYS A 126 -13.98 25.00 -8.46
C LYS A 126 -12.50 24.59 -8.50
N CYS A 127 -11.90 24.30 -7.35
CA CYS A 127 -10.49 23.94 -7.22
C CYS A 127 -9.52 24.87 -7.99
N CYS A 128 -9.49 26.16 -7.64
CA CYS A 128 -8.57 27.08 -8.32
C CYS A 128 -7.11 26.79 -7.92
N ASP A 129 -6.32 26.30 -8.86
CA ASP A 129 -4.87 26.15 -8.74
C ASP A 129 -4.21 27.54 -8.73
N VAL A 130 -3.80 27.98 -7.53
CA VAL A 130 -3.12 29.26 -7.34
C VAL A 130 -1.70 29.23 -7.92
N SER A 131 -1.17 28.02 -8.19
CA SER A 131 0.23 27.77 -8.51
C SER A 131 0.56 27.84 -10.01
N ARG A 132 -0.39 27.66 -10.95
CA ARG A 132 -0.15 27.81 -12.41
C ARG A 132 -0.71 29.08 -13.05
N THR A 133 -1.46 29.92 -12.34
CA THR A 133 -2.23 30.99 -13.00
C THR A 133 -1.49 32.30 -13.25
N LEU A 134 -0.20 32.40 -12.89
CA LEU A 134 0.59 33.62 -13.12
C LEU A 134 1.01 33.86 -14.59
N LEU A 135 0.88 32.87 -15.49
CA LEU A 135 1.42 33.00 -16.86
C LEU A 135 0.38 33.15 -17.98
N LEU A 136 -0.92 32.92 -17.75
CA LEU A 136 -1.93 32.89 -18.82
C LEU A 136 -3.03 33.96 -18.73
N HIS A 137 -3.18 34.66 -17.61
CA HIS A 137 -4.26 35.66 -17.44
C HIS A 137 -3.91 37.09 -17.90
N HIS A 138 -2.70 37.34 -18.42
CA HIS A 138 -2.36 38.64 -19.02
C HIS A 138 -3.02 38.87 -20.39
N LEU A 139 -3.40 37.80 -21.12
CA LEU A 139 -3.89 37.91 -22.50
C LEU A 139 -5.40 38.17 -22.66
N ILE A 140 -6.20 38.04 -21.59
CA ILE A 140 -7.67 38.21 -21.69
C ILE A 140 -8.10 39.63 -21.28
N CYS A 141 -7.28 40.36 -20.52
CA CYS A 141 -7.63 41.70 -20.03
C CYS A 141 -7.31 42.84 -21.01
N GLU A 142 -6.74 42.54 -22.19
CA GLU A 142 -6.48 43.54 -23.25
C GLU A 142 -7.61 43.63 -24.29
N LEU A 143 -8.66 42.80 -24.17
CA LEU A 143 -9.73 42.69 -25.17
C LEU A 143 -11.14 43.04 -24.63
N VAL A 144 -11.23 43.65 -23.45
CA VAL A 144 -12.47 44.26 -22.91
C VAL A 144 -12.13 45.60 -22.29
#